data_AF-A0A7X1HK79-F1
#
_entry.id   AF-A0A7X1HK79-F1
#
_cell.length_a   1.000
_cell.length_b   1.000
_cell.length_c   1.000
_cell.angle_alpha   90.00
_cell.angle_beta   90.00
_cell.angle_gamma   90.00
#
_symmetry.space_group_name_H-M   'P 1'
#
loop_
_entity.id
_entity.type
_entity.pdbx_description
1 polymer ?
#
loop_
_entity_poly.entity_id
_entity_poly.type
_entity_poly.pdbx_seq_one_letter_code
_entity_poly.pdbx_strand_id
1 'polypeptide(L)'
;MKRRKLISLGIMVFGIAFLSQPLLAVTKTLKAKYENVVPMSVRVNIMNNEAEPEFLNYVFIKSVDAPVREDASVNSREIVRFPFNTKIKVLEKVEAGGNEWYKVELKDSKGTRVEGYISALLVNLRRFRFEEMNNRVKKLENFLTSEAAKGKELVSVNTYVPNPANQNMNRAKDKYGVSADQNARASYNGETLYIPDRSLMSVDSVKGNEAYVNTLSIQEKPLKVNKSVLTKHPAINPNFRKVIAIDLANENQGIFQKNAEGKWELISYTLNKTGMESTLGFETPTGYFIVPTLKYEMGYRDEQNKAAGMAKYAIRFSGGGYIHGTPINFEEDVNRDFFLREKDGTLGTVEGTRKCIRNMESHIKFLFDWVTNGKVNRKSNFQSPDENVMVIVF
;
A
#
# COMPACT_ATOMS: atom_id res chain seq x y z
N MET A 1 -75.96 70.57 -21.87
CA MET A 1 -74.72 70.85 -22.66
C MET A 1 -73.55 70.89 -21.68
N LYS A 2 -72.46 70.13 -21.74
CA LYS A 2 -71.85 69.25 -22.74
C LYS A 2 -71.11 68.12 -21.97
N ARG A 3 -71.21 66.90 -22.51
CA ARG A 3 -70.49 65.67 -22.09
C ARG A 3 -68.98 65.76 -22.37
N ARG A 4 -68.14 65.23 -21.48
CA ARG A 4 -66.81 64.63 -21.77
C ARG A 4 -66.55 63.52 -20.73
N LYS A 5 -66.82 62.26 -21.10
CA LYS A 5 -65.87 61.19 -21.51
C LYS A 5 -64.97 60.70 -20.37
N LEU A 6 -65.41 59.59 -19.74
CA LEU A 6 -64.57 58.66 -18.99
C LEU A 6 -63.50 58.07 -19.92
N ILE A 7 -62.26 58.00 -19.44
CA ILE A 7 -61.20 57.16 -19.99
C ILE A 7 -60.84 56.16 -18.89
N SER A 8 -61.06 54.88 -19.17
CA SER A 8 -60.68 53.77 -18.31
C SER A 8 -59.16 53.60 -18.32
N LEU A 9 -58.52 53.78 -17.18
CA LEU A 9 -57.11 53.41 -16.99
C LEU A 9 -57.08 51.97 -16.45
N GLY A 10 -56.75 51.03 -17.31
CA GLY A 10 -56.57 49.62 -16.94
C GLY A 10 -55.39 49.45 -16.00
N ILE A 11 -55.62 48.82 -14.85
CA ILE A 11 -54.58 48.37 -13.93
C ILE A 11 -53.90 47.16 -14.58
N MET A 12 -52.69 47.38 -15.10
CA MET A 12 -51.83 46.31 -15.58
C MET A 12 -51.11 45.71 -14.38
N VAL A 13 -51.64 44.62 -13.84
CA VAL A 13 -50.98 43.83 -12.79
C VAL A 13 -49.78 43.12 -13.43
N PHE A 14 -48.58 43.67 -13.23
CA PHE A 14 -47.34 42.97 -13.51
C PHE A 14 -47.20 41.85 -12.47
N GLY A 15 -47.65 40.65 -12.82
CA GLY A 15 -47.29 39.44 -12.11
C GLY A 15 -45.79 39.22 -12.22
N ILE A 16 -45.06 39.49 -11.15
CA ILE A 16 -43.68 39.02 -11.01
C ILE A 16 -43.78 37.50 -10.84
N ALA A 17 -43.68 36.79 -11.96
CA ALA A 17 -43.44 35.36 -11.93
C ALA A 17 -42.06 35.15 -11.31
N PHE A 18 -42.03 34.71 -10.05
CA PHE A 18 -40.88 33.98 -9.54
C PHE A 18 -40.74 32.75 -10.43
N LEU A 19 -39.85 32.84 -11.43
CA LEU A 19 -39.31 31.67 -12.10
C LEU A 19 -38.55 30.89 -11.05
N SER A 20 -39.26 30.01 -10.33
CA SER A 20 -38.63 28.89 -9.65
C SER A 20 -37.88 28.14 -10.74
N GLN A 21 -36.56 28.29 -10.81
CA GLN A 21 -35.77 27.39 -11.60
C GLN A 21 -36.15 25.99 -11.15
N PRO A 22 -36.51 25.06 -12.08
CA PRO A 22 -36.69 23.69 -11.67
C PRO A 22 -35.37 23.29 -11.03
N LEU A 23 -35.43 22.86 -9.77
CA LEU A 23 -34.35 22.12 -9.15
C LEU A 23 -34.17 20.91 -10.07
N LEU A 24 -33.25 21.01 -11.03
CA LEU A 24 -32.88 19.88 -11.86
C LEU A 24 -32.28 18.92 -10.85
N ALA A 25 -33.10 17.97 -10.38
CA ALA A 25 -32.65 16.88 -9.56
C ALA A 25 -31.57 16.20 -10.37
N VAL A 26 -30.32 16.50 -10.04
CA VAL A 26 -29.18 15.88 -10.70
C VAL A 26 -29.29 14.41 -10.34
N THR A 27 -29.70 13.60 -11.31
CA THR A 27 -29.81 12.15 -11.14
C THR A 27 -28.45 11.62 -10.73
N LYS A 28 -28.39 11.01 -9.54
CA LYS A 28 -27.19 10.36 -9.02
C LYS A 28 -27.16 8.92 -9.48
N THR A 29 -26.12 8.55 -10.21
CA THR A 29 -25.87 7.15 -10.58
C THR A 29 -24.87 6.57 -9.60
N LEU A 30 -25.29 5.55 -8.83
CA LEU A 30 -24.37 4.80 -7.97
C LEU A 30 -23.38 4.01 -8.82
N LYS A 31 -22.07 4.17 -8.56
CA LYS A 31 -20.98 3.48 -9.25
C LYS A 31 -20.34 2.39 -8.38
N ALA A 32 -20.25 2.61 -7.07
CA ALA A 32 -19.70 1.63 -6.13
C ALA A 32 -20.19 1.86 -4.70
N LYS A 33 -20.22 0.79 -3.89
CA LYS A 33 -20.41 0.84 -2.44
C LYS A 33 -19.16 0.33 -1.72
N TYR A 34 -18.90 0.88 -0.54
CA TYR A 34 -17.72 0.56 0.26
C TYR A 34 -18.14 0.15 1.67
N GLU A 35 -17.91 -1.11 1.99
CA GLU A 35 -18.17 -1.65 3.32
C GLU A 35 -16.90 -1.58 4.15
N ASN A 36 -16.99 -1.06 5.38
CA ASN A 36 -15.85 -1.00 6.29
C ASN A 36 -15.79 -2.26 7.18
N VAL A 37 -15.82 -3.43 6.55
CA VAL A 37 -15.66 -4.74 7.19
C VAL A 37 -14.70 -5.61 6.39
N VAL A 38 -14.01 -6.53 7.08
CA VAL A 38 -13.25 -7.59 6.39
C VAL A 38 -14.24 -8.55 5.73
N PRO A 39 -14.09 -8.89 4.44
CA PRO A 39 -15.01 -9.81 3.76
C PRO A 39 -15.06 -11.19 4.43
N MET A 40 -16.26 -11.79 4.53
CA MET A 40 -16.47 -13.12 5.13
C MET A 40 -15.68 -14.25 4.46
N SER A 41 -15.26 -14.05 3.21
CA SER A 41 -14.40 -14.96 2.45
C SER A 41 -12.97 -15.05 3.00
N VAL A 42 -12.56 -14.10 3.84
CA VAL A 42 -11.27 -14.04 4.51
C VAL A 42 -11.47 -14.45 5.97
N ARG A 43 -10.79 -15.51 6.39
CA ARG A 43 -10.79 -15.93 7.81
C ARG A 43 -9.96 -14.94 8.61
N VAL A 44 -10.47 -14.55 9.77
CA VAL A 44 -9.85 -13.54 10.63
C VAL A 44 -9.61 -14.11 12.02
N ASN A 45 -8.42 -13.88 12.56
CA ASN A 45 -8.02 -14.25 13.90
C ASN A 45 -7.00 -13.21 14.42
N ILE A 46 -7.49 -12.00 14.69
CA ILE A 46 -6.62 -10.84 14.99
C ILE A 46 -5.82 -11.10 16.26
N MET A 47 -4.49 -11.06 16.12
CA MET A 47 -3.52 -11.18 17.21
C MET A 47 -2.95 -9.82 17.64
N ASN A 48 -3.02 -8.80 16.79
CA ASN A 48 -2.64 -7.43 17.10
C ASN A 48 -3.55 -6.42 16.39
N ASN A 49 -4.14 -5.54 17.18
CA ASN A 49 -5.02 -4.45 16.74
C ASN A 49 -4.51 -3.05 17.16
N GLU A 50 -3.29 -2.93 17.69
CA GLU A 50 -2.76 -1.66 18.18
C GLU A 50 -2.57 -0.61 17.08
N ALA A 51 -2.32 -1.07 15.85
CA ALA A 51 -2.15 -0.21 14.67
C ALA A 51 -3.24 -0.46 13.63
N GLU A 52 -4.42 -0.93 14.08
CA GLU A 52 -5.57 -1.12 13.20
C GLU A 52 -6.07 0.25 12.71
N PRO A 53 -6.26 0.45 11.40
CA PRO A 53 -6.74 1.70 10.87
C PRO A 53 -8.19 1.96 11.24
N GLU A 54 -8.56 3.23 11.43
CA GLU A 54 -9.95 3.63 11.70
C GLU A 54 -10.90 3.25 10.55
N PHE A 55 -10.40 3.28 9.31
CA PHE A 55 -11.19 3.03 8.10
C PHE A 55 -10.52 1.99 7.20
N LEU A 56 -11.32 1.03 6.72
CA LEU A 56 -10.89 0.07 5.70
C LEU A 56 -11.06 0.63 4.28
N ASN A 57 -12.01 1.56 4.10
CA ASN A 57 -12.21 2.31 2.89
C ASN A 57 -12.33 3.78 3.24
N TYR A 58 -11.44 4.59 2.67
CA TYR A 58 -11.43 6.03 2.90
C TYR A 58 -10.94 6.77 1.68
N VAL A 59 -11.30 8.04 1.61
CA VAL A 59 -10.65 9.01 0.74
C VAL A 59 -9.69 9.85 1.57
N PHE A 60 -8.60 10.30 0.98
CA PHE A 60 -7.77 11.35 1.58
C PHE A 60 -7.67 12.55 0.66
N ILE A 61 -7.60 13.75 1.25
CA ILE A 61 -7.53 14.99 0.50
C ILE A 61 -6.15 15.17 -0.10
N LYS A 62 -6.10 15.35 -1.43
CA LYS A 62 -4.84 15.57 -2.19
C LYS A 62 -4.63 17.02 -2.59
N SER A 63 -5.67 17.84 -2.57
CA SER A 63 -5.58 19.31 -2.72
C SER A 63 -5.21 19.97 -1.39
N VAL A 64 -4.93 21.28 -1.40
CA VAL A 64 -4.63 22.07 -0.19
C VAL A 64 -5.71 21.90 0.87
N ASP A 65 -6.97 21.92 0.43
CA ASP A 65 -8.15 21.58 1.21
C ASP A 65 -9.24 21.00 0.30
N ALA A 66 -10.30 20.45 0.89
CA ALA A 66 -11.49 20.09 0.14
C ALA A 66 -12.78 20.25 0.96
N PRO A 67 -13.86 20.78 0.35
CA PRO A 67 -15.16 20.89 0.99
C PRO A 67 -15.96 19.58 0.90
N VAL A 68 -16.59 19.20 2.01
CA VAL A 68 -17.68 18.23 2.04
C VAL A 68 -19.00 18.99 1.98
N ARG A 69 -19.88 18.60 1.06
CA ARG A 69 -21.14 19.28 0.74
C ARG A 69 -22.35 18.41 1.05
N GLU A 70 -23.51 19.02 1.23
CA GLU A 70 -24.77 18.30 1.48
C GLU A 70 -25.20 17.42 0.31
N ASP A 71 -24.86 17.84 -0.92
CA ASP A 71 -25.17 17.13 -2.15
C ASP A 71 -23.97 17.02 -3.10
N ALA A 72 -24.01 16.09 -4.05
CA ALA A 72 -23.01 15.81 -5.07
C ALA A 72 -23.00 16.89 -6.18
N SER A 73 -22.83 18.14 -5.77
CA SER A 73 -22.82 19.32 -6.64
C SER A 73 -21.95 20.42 -6.04
N VAL A 74 -21.16 21.10 -6.88
CA VAL A 74 -20.32 22.23 -6.45
C VAL A 74 -21.15 23.43 -5.96
N ASN A 75 -22.42 23.51 -6.37
CA ASN A 75 -23.36 24.55 -5.95
C ASN A 75 -24.08 24.21 -4.65
N SER A 76 -23.94 22.98 -4.13
CA SER A 76 -24.53 22.57 -2.86
C SER A 76 -23.84 23.28 -1.69
N ARG A 77 -24.61 23.51 -0.60
CA ARG A 77 -24.08 24.03 0.65
C ARG A 77 -22.94 23.16 1.17
N GLU A 78 -21.89 23.82 1.63
CA GLU A 78 -20.75 23.20 2.30
C GLU A 78 -21.12 22.89 3.76
N ILE A 79 -20.89 21.65 4.18
CA ILE A 79 -21.04 21.20 5.56
C ILE A 79 -19.78 21.60 6.35
N VAL A 80 -18.61 21.27 5.81
CA VAL A 80 -17.30 21.47 6.45
C VAL A 80 -16.19 21.37 5.41
N ARG A 81 -15.04 21.97 5.72
CA ARG A 81 -13.80 21.87 4.93
C ARG A 81 -12.73 21.16 5.71
N PHE A 82 -11.98 20.28 5.04
CA PHE A 82 -10.86 19.57 5.63
C PHE A 82 -9.55 19.90 4.91
N PRO A 83 -8.43 19.98 5.63
CA PRO A 83 -7.12 20.23 5.04
C PRO A 83 -6.56 19.00 4.31
N PHE A 84 -5.50 19.22 3.54
CA PHE A 84 -4.67 18.18 2.91
C PHE A 84 -4.36 17.00 3.86
N ASN A 85 -4.25 15.79 3.29
CA ASN A 85 -4.00 14.52 3.98
C ASN A 85 -5.07 14.04 4.96
N THR A 86 -6.16 14.79 5.19
CA THR A 86 -7.26 14.32 6.03
C THR A 86 -7.89 13.07 5.42
N LYS A 87 -7.98 11.98 6.19
CA LYS A 87 -8.66 10.74 5.81
C LYS A 87 -10.12 10.80 6.23
N ILE A 88 -11.03 10.44 5.34
CA ILE A 88 -12.48 10.46 5.59
C ILE A 88 -13.07 9.14 5.12
N LYS A 89 -13.85 8.49 5.98
CA LYS A 89 -14.57 7.25 5.67
C LYS A 89 -15.45 7.45 4.45
N VAL A 90 -15.30 6.57 3.47
CA VAL A 90 -16.14 6.57 2.27
C VAL A 90 -17.21 5.49 2.35
N LEU A 91 -18.40 5.81 1.86
CA LEU A 91 -19.56 4.93 1.82
C LEU A 91 -19.90 4.52 0.39
N GLU A 92 -19.90 5.48 -0.53
CA GLU A 92 -20.31 5.25 -1.92
C GLU A 92 -19.49 6.10 -2.89
N LYS A 93 -19.37 5.61 -4.14
CA LYS A 93 -18.97 6.42 -5.28
C LYS A 93 -20.19 6.64 -6.16
N VAL A 94 -20.46 7.89 -6.50
CA VAL A 94 -21.61 8.28 -7.33
C VAL A 94 -21.15 9.17 -8.48
N GLU A 95 -21.92 9.19 -9.56
CA GLU A 95 -21.79 10.14 -10.65
C GLU A 95 -23.00 11.07 -10.64
N ALA A 96 -22.75 12.38 -10.65
CA ALA A 96 -23.76 13.42 -10.60
C ALA A 96 -23.29 14.60 -11.46
N GLY A 97 -24.12 15.01 -12.42
CA GLY A 97 -23.83 16.16 -13.28
C GLY A 97 -22.54 15.99 -14.10
N GLY A 98 -22.28 14.77 -14.59
CA GLY A 98 -21.08 14.42 -15.35
C GLY A 98 -19.79 14.33 -14.53
N ASN A 99 -19.85 14.46 -13.21
CA ASN A 99 -18.70 14.42 -12.32
C ASN A 99 -18.80 13.27 -11.32
N GLU A 100 -17.66 12.72 -10.90
CA GLU A 100 -17.59 11.71 -9.85
C GLU A 100 -17.48 12.34 -8.46
N TRP A 101 -18.24 11.78 -7.52
CA TRP A 101 -18.29 12.19 -6.12
C TRP A 101 -18.19 10.97 -5.21
N TYR A 102 -17.68 11.19 -4.01
CA TYR A 102 -17.69 10.22 -2.94
C TYR A 102 -18.68 10.66 -1.86
N LYS A 103 -19.60 9.76 -1.51
CA LYS A 103 -20.42 9.91 -0.30
C LYS A 103 -19.56 9.50 0.89
N VAL A 104 -19.43 10.38 1.88
CA VAL A 104 -18.54 10.21 3.03
C VAL A 104 -19.33 10.32 4.34
N GLU A 105 -18.83 9.64 5.38
CA GLU A 105 -19.35 9.71 6.75
C GLU A 105 -18.43 10.58 7.60
N LEU A 106 -19.01 11.57 8.26
CA LEU A 106 -18.37 12.47 9.21
C LEU A 106 -18.89 12.21 10.62
N LYS A 107 -18.10 12.56 11.62
CA LYS A 107 -18.56 12.68 13.01
C LYS A 107 -18.60 14.17 13.37
N ASP A 108 -19.74 14.66 13.83
CA ASP A 108 -19.83 16.03 14.36
C ASP A 108 -19.15 16.14 15.74
N SER A 109 -19.11 17.34 16.32
CA SER A 109 -18.51 17.58 17.66
C SER A 109 -19.19 16.82 18.81
N LYS A 110 -20.39 16.27 18.59
CA LYS A 110 -21.14 15.45 19.54
C LYS A 110 -21.04 13.94 19.23
N GLY A 111 -20.29 13.57 18.20
CA GLY A 111 -20.15 12.19 17.72
C GLY A 111 -21.31 11.70 16.85
N THR A 112 -22.25 12.57 16.47
CA THR A 112 -23.35 12.23 15.56
C THR A 112 -22.80 12.00 14.16
N ARG A 113 -23.29 10.95 13.50
CA ARG A 113 -22.92 10.64 12.12
C ARG A 113 -23.63 11.60 11.17
N VAL A 114 -22.86 12.29 10.35
CA VAL A 114 -23.35 13.18 9.29
C VAL A 114 -22.78 12.71 7.97
N GLU A 115 -23.63 12.58 6.96
CA GLU A 115 -23.18 12.21 5.62
C GLU A 115 -23.03 13.45 4.75
N GLY A 116 -22.10 13.39 3.80
CA GLY A 116 -21.92 14.43 2.79
C GLY A 116 -21.24 13.90 1.54
N TYR A 117 -20.97 14.80 0.60
CA TYR A 117 -20.34 14.49 -0.68
C TYR A 117 -19.08 15.31 -0.89
N ILE A 118 -18.02 14.64 -1.33
CA ILE A 118 -16.74 15.26 -1.68
C ILE A 118 -16.39 14.93 -3.13
N SER A 119 -15.88 15.92 -3.87
CA SER A 119 -15.53 15.74 -5.29
C SER A 119 -14.35 14.77 -5.42
N ALA A 120 -14.47 13.80 -6.33
CA ALA A 120 -13.39 12.85 -6.63
C ALA A 120 -12.12 13.53 -7.18
N LEU A 121 -12.25 14.75 -7.72
CA LEU A 121 -11.11 15.54 -8.21
C LEU A 121 -10.18 16.01 -7.10
N LEU A 122 -10.68 16.14 -5.87
CA LEU A 122 -9.96 16.70 -4.72
C LEU A 122 -9.36 15.63 -3.79
N VAL A 123 -9.63 14.37 -4.08
CA VAL A 123 -9.25 13.25 -3.22
C VAL A 123 -8.63 12.10 -3.98
N ASN A 124 -8.02 11.18 -3.25
CA ASN A 124 -7.67 9.85 -3.72
C ASN A 124 -8.33 8.80 -2.83
N LEU A 125 -8.82 7.72 -3.45
CA LEU A 125 -9.41 6.58 -2.75
C LEU A 125 -8.32 5.62 -2.28
N ARG A 126 -8.51 5.04 -1.09
CA ARG A 126 -7.70 3.98 -0.50
C ARG A 126 -8.61 2.91 0.08
N ARG A 127 -8.26 1.64 -0.16
CA ARG A 127 -9.03 0.48 0.29
C ARG A 127 -8.14 -0.69 0.66
N PHE A 128 -8.57 -1.46 1.65
CA PHE A 128 -7.99 -2.78 1.90
C PHE A 128 -8.57 -3.80 0.93
N ARG A 129 -7.69 -4.44 0.13
CA ARG A 129 -8.07 -5.51 -0.81
C ARG A 129 -7.80 -6.89 -0.21
N PHE A 130 -8.44 -7.22 0.92
CA PHE A 130 -8.15 -8.45 1.67
C PHE A 130 -8.31 -9.75 0.86
N GLU A 131 -9.31 -9.82 -0.01
CA GLU A 131 -9.50 -10.98 -0.90
C GLU A 131 -8.35 -11.13 -1.89
N GLU A 132 -7.87 -10.02 -2.48
CA GLU A 132 -6.73 -10.02 -3.38
C GLU A 132 -5.45 -10.45 -2.64
N MET A 133 -5.22 -9.94 -1.43
CA MET A 133 -4.11 -10.37 -0.58
C MET A 133 -4.17 -11.88 -0.31
N ASN A 134 -5.32 -12.39 0.13
CA ASN A 134 -5.52 -13.82 0.41
C ASN A 134 -5.37 -14.69 -0.85
N ASN A 135 -5.85 -14.22 -2.00
CA ASN A 135 -5.69 -14.91 -3.28
C ASN A 135 -4.21 -15.02 -3.69
N ARG A 136 -3.42 -13.96 -3.46
CA ARG A 136 -1.98 -13.99 -3.73
C ARG A 136 -1.22 -14.91 -2.78
N VAL A 137 -1.60 -14.95 -1.51
CA VAL A 137 -1.08 -15.92 -0.53
C VAL A 137 -1.30 -17.35 -1.03
N LYS A 138 -2.53 -17.70 -1.44
CA LYS A 138 -2.87 -19.02 -1.99
C LYS A 138 -2.13 -19.30 -3.30
N LYS A 139 -1.96 -18.29 -4.17
CA LYS A 139 -1.21 -18.43 -5.43
C LYS A 139 0.26 -18.78 -5.16
N LEU A 140 0.88 -18.12 -4.18
CA LEU A 140 2.26 -18.43 -3.77
C LEU A 140 2.39 -19.85 -3.20
N GLU A 141 1.47 -20.23 -2.32
CA GLU A 141 1.41 -21.58 -1.76
C GLU A 141 1.30 -22.64 -2.87
N ASN A 142 0.36 -22.47 -3.78
CA ASN A 142 0.15 -23.40 -4.90
C ASN A 142 1.40 -23.49 -5.80
N PHE A 143 2.07 -22.37 -6.05
CA PHE A 143 3.32 -22.37 -6.82
C PHE A 143 4.41 -23.20 -6.13
N LEU A 144 4.74 -22.90 -4.88
CA LEU A 144 5.84 -23.57 -4.18
C LEU A 144 5.55 -25.06 -3.95
N THR A 145 4.32 -25.40 -3.55
CA THR A 145 3.92 -26.79 -3.33
C THR A 145 3.90 -27.60 -4.63
N SER A 146 3.38 -27.04 -5.73
CA SER A 146 3.34 -27.75 -7.02
C SER A 146 4.71 -27.92 -7.67
N GLU A 147 5.61 -26.95 -7.52
CA GLU A 147 6.98 -27.08 -8.05
C GLU A 147 7.79 -28.08 -7.21
N ALA A 148 7.66 -28.06 -5.88
CA ALA A 148 8.28 -29.06 -5.01
C ALA A 148 7.76 -30.48 -5.27
N ALA A 149 6.45 -30.65 -5.50
CA ALA A 149 5.86 -31.95 -5.83
C ALA A 149 6.38 -32.53 -7.17
N LYS A 150 6.83 -31.68 -8.09
CA LYS A 150 7.52 -32.09 -9.33
C LYS A 150 9.01 -32.42 -9.11
N GLY A 151 9.50 -32.39 -7.87
CA GLY A 151 10.90 -32.60 -7.53
C GLY A 151 11.82 -31.44 -7.90
N LYS A 152 11.27 -30.25 -8.21
CA LYS A 152 12.08 -29.08 -8.56
C LYS A 152 12.68 -28.44 -7.33
N GLU A 153 13.90 -27.96 -7.48
CA GLU A 153 14.57 -27.22 -6.41
C GLU A 153 13.98 -25.81 -6.27
N LEU A 154 13.64 -25.44 -5.03
CA LEU A 154 13.20 -24.10 -4.68
C LEU A 154 14.39 -23.25 -4.25
N VAL A 155 14.55 -22.09 -4.86
CA VAL A 155 15.66 -21.15 -4.62
C VAL A 155 15.16 -19.71 -4.54
N SER A 156 16.01 -18.80 -4.09
CA SER A 156 15.76 -17.35 -4.20
C SER A 156 16.92 -16.63 -4.88
N VAL A 157 16.68 -15.42 -5.35
CA VAL A 157 17.74 -14.52 -5.83
C VAL A 157 18.59 -13.99 -4.65
N ASN A 158 19.89 -13.83 -4.86
CA ASN A 158 20.81 -13.13 -3.96
C ASN A 158 21.78 -12.26 -4.75
N THR A 159 21.42 -11.00 -4.94
CA THR A 159 22.18 -10.01 -5.74
C THR A 159 22.46 -8.72 -4.99
N TYR A 160 22.02 -8.63 -3.73
CA TYR A 160 22.22 -7.43 -2.94
C TYR A 160 23.69 -7.17 -2.61
N VAL A 161 24.15 -6.01 -3.06
CA VAL A 161 25.40 -5.38 -2.63
C VAL A 161 25.03 -4.06 -1.95
N PRO A 162 25.43 -3.82 -0.68
CA PRO A 162 25.16 -2.57 0.01
C PRO A 162 25.73 -1.36 -0.74
N ASN A 163 24.89 -0.35 -0.98
CA ASN A 163 25.30 0.93 -1.57
C ASN A 163 24.82 2.10 -0.70
N PRO A 164 25.39 2.29 0.50
CA PRO A 164 24.89 3.29 1.46
C PRO A 164 25.05 4.74 0.98
N ALA A 165 25.93 4.98 0.00
CA ALA A 165 26.16 6.31 -0.57
C ALA A 165 25.35 6.57 -1.85
N ASN A 166 24.53 5.62 -2.30
CA ASN A 166 23.70 5.72 -3.51
C ASN A 166 24.50 6.11 -4.77
N GLN A 167 25.75 5.65 -4.89
CA GLN A 167 26.63 6.00 -6.02
C GLN A 167 26.41 5.06 -7.21
N ASN A 168 26.49 5.60 -8.43
CA ASN A 168 26.46 4.84 -9.69
C ASN A 168 25.26 3.88 -9.84
N MET A 169 24.09 4.29 -9.34
CA MET A 169 22.86 3.49 -9.41
C MET A 169 22.43 3.22 -10.85
N ASN A 170 22.23 1.96 -11.20
CA ASN A 170 21.79 1.58 -12.54
C ASN A 170 20.26 1.61 -12.66
N ARG A 171 19.74 2.71 -13.22
CA ARG A 171 18.30 2.97 -13.35
C ARG A 171 17.67 2.39 -14.63
N ALA A 172 18.40 1.61 -15.43
CA ALA A 172 17.81 0.96 -16.61
C ALA A 172 16.70 0.00 -16.16
N LYS A 173 15.48 0.20 -16.67
CA LYS A 173 14.29 -0.61 -16.33
C LYS A 173 13.96 -1.59 -17.47
N ASP A 174 13.42 -2.73 -17.11
CA ASP A 174 12.78 -3.64 -18.08
C ASP A 174 11.32 -3.25 -18.35
N LYS A 175 10.60 -4.04 -19.16
CA LYS A 175 9.19 -3.78 -19.49
C LYS A 175 8.23 -3.90 -18.31
N TYR A 176 8.65 -4.50 -17.19
CA TYR A 176 7.88 -4.59 -15.96
C TYR A 176 8.20 -3.44 -15.00
N GLY A 177 9.09 -2.52 -15.39
CA GLY A 177 9.50 -1.37 -14.58
C GLY A 177 10.59 -1.70 -13.56
N VAL A 178 11.10 -2.93 -13.53
CA VAL A 178 12.12 -3.33 -12.55
C VAL A 178 13.49 -2.81 -13.00
N SER A 179 14.19 -2.10 -12.12
CA SER A 179 15.52 -1.55 -12.43
C SER A 179 16.61 -2.64 -12.41
N ALA A 180 17.72 -2.39 -13.10
CA ALA A 180 18.89 -3.27 -13.08
C ALA A 180 19.61 -3.29 -11.71
N ASP A 181 19.52 -2.19 -10.95
CA ASP A 181 20.24 -2.03 -9.68
C ASP A 181 19.80 -3.07 -8.64
N GLN A 182 20.79 -3.78 -8.08
CA GLN A 182 20.61 -4.83 -7.07
C GLN A 182 19.73 -6.02 -7.48
N ASN A 183 19.35 -6.14 -8.75
CA ASN A 183 18.44 -7.18 -9.24
C ASN A 183 19.19 -8.15 -10.17
N ALA A 184 18.71 -9.40 -10.24
CA ALA A 184 19.30 -10.40 -11.12
C ALA A 184 18.92 -10.15 -12.57
N ARG A 185 19.92 -10.12 -13.45
CA ARG A 185 19.69 -10.12 -14.90
C ARG A 185 19.20 -11.50 -15.34
N ALA A 186 18.05 -11.52 -15.99
CA ALA A 186 17.47 -12.67 -16.66
C ALA A 186 17.34 -12.41 -18.17
N SER A 187 17.17 -13.48 -18.94
CA SER A 187 16.83 -13.36 -20.35
C SER A 187 15.77 -14.37 -20.79
N TYR A 188 14.90 -13.95 -21.70
CA TYR A 188 13.91 -14.80 -22.37
C TYR A 188 13.86 -14.41 -23.86
N ASN A 189 14.09 -15.36 -24.76
CA ASN A 189 14.12 -15.13 -26.21
C ASN A 189 14.97 -13.91 -26.65
N GLY A 190 16.10 -13.67 -25.98
CA GLY A 190 17.00 -12.54 -26.24
C GLY A 190 16.63 -11.23 -25.56
N GLU A 191 15.42 -11.10 -25.01
CA GLU A 191 15.00 -9.95 -24.20
C GLU A 191 15.67 -10.01 -22.81
N THR A 192 16.15 -8.87 -22.30
CA THR A 192 16.68 -8.76 -20.93
C THR A 192 15.55 -8.35 -19.98
N LEU A 193 15.44 -9.09 -18.87
CA LEU A 193 14.50 -8.86 -17.78
C LEU A 193 15.26 -8.78 -16.45
N TYR A 194 14.66 -8.18 -15.43
CA TYR A 194 15.25 -8.09 -14.11
C TYR A 194 14.36 -8.77 -13.06
N ILE A 195 14.96 -9.68 -12.29
CA ILE A 195 14.30 -10.37 -11.20
C ILE A 195 14.78 -9.73 -9.89
N PRO A 196 13.89 -9.15 -9.06
CA PRO A 196 14.35 -8.48 -7.87
C PRO A 196 15.03 -9.44 -6.87
N ASP A 197 15.98 -8.92 -6.11
CA ASP A 197 16.66 -9.68 -5.05
C ASP A 197 15.65 -10.35 -4.10
N ARG A 198 15.99 -11.56 -3.64
CA ARG A 198 15.15 -12.46 -2.83
C ARG A 198 13.85 -12.96 -3.46
N SER A 199 13.62 -12.70 -4.75
CA SER A 199 12.48 -13.31 -5.44
C SER A 199 12.53 -14.83 -5.35
N LEU A 200 11.39 -15.44 -5.03
CA LEU A 200 11.18 -16.88 -4.94
C LEU A 200 11.10 -17.51 -6.33
N MET A 201 11.78 -18.64 -6.51
CA MET A 201 11.89 -19.32 -7.80
C MET A 201 11.94 -20.84 -7.65
N SER A 202 11.64 -21.55 -8.74
CA SER A 202 11.98 -22.96 -8.93
C SER A 202 12.99 -23.12 -10.05
N VAL A 203 13.83 -24.16 -9.97
CA VAL A 203 14.82 -24.50 -11.01
C VAL A 203 14.26 -25.60 -11.91
N ASP A 204 14.15 -25.32 -13.21
CA ASP A 204 13.77 -26.30 -14.22
C ASP A 204 14.96 -27.14 -14.68
N SER A 205 16.09 -26.49 -14.97
CA SER A 205 17.33 -27.18 -15.35
C SER A 205 18.54 -26.28 -15.17
N VAL A 206 19.71 -26.90 -15.11
CA VAL A 206 21.01 -26.21 -15.06
C VAL A 206 21.87 -26.70 -16.22
N LYS A 207 22.48 -25.77 -16.97
CA LYS A 207 23.38 -26.06 -18.08
C LYS A 207 24.64 -25.21 -17.93
N GLY A 208 25.73 -25.83 -17.49
CA GLY A 208 26.99 -25.13 -17.24
C GLY A 208 26.88 -24.07 -16.14
N ASN A 209 26.96 -22.80 -16.53
CA ASN A 209 26.83 -21.64 -15.62
C ASN A 209 25.45 -20.98 -15.67
N GLU A 210 24.55 -21.50 -16.49
CA GLU A 210 23.19 -20.99 -16.63
C GLU A 210 22.20 -21.90 -15.90
N ALA A 211 21.18 -21.29 -15.30
CA ALA A 211 20.01 -21.95 -14.74
C ALA A 211 18.76 -21.44 -15.46
N TYR A 212 17.83 -22.35 -15.69
CA TYR A 212 16.50 -22.08 -16.25
C TYR A 212 15.51 -22.13 -15.09
N VAL A 213 14.85 -21.02 -14.80
CA VAL A 213 14.06 -20.84 -13.57
C VAL A 213 12.66 -20.34 -13.86
N ASN A 214 11.71 -20.63 -12.98
CA ASN A 214 10.37 -20.06 -12.99
C ASN A 214 10.16 -19.19 -11.75
N THR A 215 9.42 -18.09 -11.91
CA THR A 215 9.00 -17.23 -10.81
C THR A 215 7.57 -16.74 -11.04
N LEU A 216 6.86 -16.36 -9.98
CA LEU A 216 5.52 -15.79 -10.08
C LEU A 216 5.53 -14.30 -10.50
N SER A 217 6.67 -13.62 -10.35
CA SER A 217 6.78 -12.19 -10.63
C SER A 217 6.82 -11.86 -12.12
N ILE A 218 7.14 -12.85 -12.97
CA ILE A 218 7.35 -12.67 -14.42
C ILE A 218 6.58 -13.76 -15.15
N GLN A 219 5.87 -13.39 -16.21
CA GLN A 219 5.02 -14.33 -16.96
C GLN A 219 5.84 -15.27 -17.86
N GLU A 220 6.93 -14.77 -18.42
CA GLU A 220 7.86 -15.52 -19.27
C GLU A 220 8.51 -16.67 -18.49
N LYS A 221 8.55 -17.85 -19.13
CA LYS A 221 9.11 -19.06 -18.53
C LYS A 221 9.61 -20.07 -19.57
N PRO A 222 10.68 -20.82 -19.26
CA PRO A 222 11.62 -20.56 -18.17
C PRO A 222 12.51 -19.36 -18.48
N LEU A 223 12.91 -18.62 -17.44
CA LEU A 223 13.89 -17.54 -17.54
C LEU A 223 15.30 -18.10 -17.44
N LYS A 224 16.21 -17.58 -18.27
CA LYS A 224 17.63 -17.94 -18.20
C LYS A 224 18.37 -16.94 -17.31
N VAL A 225 19.05 -17.43 -16.27
CA VAL A 225 19.85 -16.64 -15.32
C VAL A 225 21.23 -17.26 -15.11
N ASN A 226 22.21 -16.49 -14.64
CA ASN A 226 23.48 -17.06 -14.17
C ASN A 226 23.24 -17.77 -12.83
N LYS A 227 23.73 -19.00 -12.66
CA LYS A 227 23.54 -19.77 -11.42
C LYS A 227 24.13 -19.08 -10.17
N SER A 228 25.10 -18.18 -10.32
CA SER A 228 25.72 -17.46 -9.20
C SER A 228 24.77 -16.51 -8.46
N VAL A 229 23.67 -16.10 -9.09
CA VAL A 229 22.66 -15.24 -8.46
C VAL A 229 21.67 -16.03 -7.60
N LEU A 230 21.73 -17.37 -7.64
CA LEU A 230 20.82 -18.24 -6.92
C LEU A 230 21.36 -18.56 -5.53
N THR A 231 20.47 -18.61 -4.55
CA THR A 231 20.80 -19.09 -3.21
C THR A 231 19.74 -20.04 -2.67
N LYS A 232 20.19 -20.96 -1.81
CA LYS A 232 19.35 -21.85 -1.01
C LYS A 232 19.25 -21.38 0.44
N HIS A 233 19.70 -20.16 0.73
CA HIS A 233 19.74 -19.59 2.07
C HIS A 233 18.87 -18.32 2.17
N PRO A 234 17.82 -18.32 3.00
CA PRO A 234 17.33 -19.46 3.80
C PRO A 234 16.74 -20.57 2.93
N ALA A 235 16.70 -21.80 3.45
CA ALA A 235 16.05 -22.92 2.77
C ALA A 235 14.54 -22.64 2.67
N ILE A 236 13.95 -22.87 1.50
CA ILE A 236 12.53 -22.59 1.25
C ILE A 236 11.70 -23.82 1.59
N ASN A 237 10.84 -23.69 2.60
CA ASN A 237 9.83 -24.66 2.96
C ASN A 237 8.56 -24.41 2.14
N PRO A 238 8.12 -25.33 1.26
CA PRO A 238 6.86 -25.17 0.53
C PRO A 238 5.63 -25.16 1.46
N ASN A 239 5.76 -25.68 2.68
CA ASN A 239 4.73 -25.67 3.73
C ASN A 239 4.86 -24.47 4.69
N PHE A 240 5.38 -23.34 4.22
CA PHE A 240 5.46 -22.09 4.99
C PHE A 240 4.11 -21.67 5.58
N ARG A 241 4.18 -20.91 6.68
CA ARG A 241 2.99 -20.53 7.47
C ARG A 241 2.83 -19.02 7.68
N LYS A 242 3.80 -18.19 7.28
CA LYS A 242 3.85 -16.77 7.58
C LYS A 242 3.97 -15.93 6.30
N VAL A 243 3.05 -15.00 6.07
CA VAL A 243 3.08 -14.08 4.91
C VAL A 243 2.74 -12.65 5.31
N ILE A 244 3.50 -11.71 4.76
CA ILE A 244 3.19 -10.28 4.76
C ILE A 244 2.76 -9.91 3.34
N ALA A 245 1.52 -9.47 3.16
CA ALA A 245 0.98 -9.06 1.86
C ALA A 245 0.80 -7.53 1.83
N ILE A 246 1.44 -6.87 0.87
CA ILE A 246 1.58 -5.42 0.79
C ILE A 246 0.97 -4.94 -0.52
N ASP A 247 0.04 -3.99 -0.39
CA ASP A 247 -0.69 -3.38 -1.49
C ASP A 247 -0.15 -1.98 -1.75
N LEU A 248 0.68 -1.82 -2.78
CA LEU A 248 1.32 -0.55 -3.11
C LEU A 248 0.28 0.51 -3.50
N ALA A 249 -0.69 0.12 -4.32
CA ALA A 249 -1.72 1.02 -4.82
C ALA A 249 -2.59 1.63 -3.71
N ASN A 250 -2.68 0.94 -2.57
CA ASN A 250 -3.50 1.37 -1.43
C ASN A 250 -2.70 1.66 -0.16
N GLU A 251 -1.37 1.63 -0.21
CA GLU A 251 -0.49 1.99 0.91
C GLU A 251 -0.89 1.28 2.21
N ASN A 252 -1.13 -0.03 2.11
CA ASN A 252 -1.51 -0.86 3.25
C ASN A 252 -0.99 -2.29 3.16
N GLN A 253 -1.16 -3.05 4.23
CA GLN A 253 -0.73 -4.44 4.30
C GLN A 253 -1.65 -5.30 5.18
N GLY A 254 -1.69 -6.58 4.85
CA GLY A 254 -2.33 -7.64 5.63
C GLY A 254 -1.32 -8.74 5.98
N ILE A 255 -1.43 -9.27 7.19
CA ILE A 255 -0.53 -10.27 7.75
C ILE A 255 -1.31 -11.58 7.87
N PHE A 256 -0.82 -12.62 7.19
CA PHE A 256 -1.48 -13.90 7.10
C PHE A 256 -0.66 -14.99 7.77
N GLN A 257 -1.33 -15.82 8.55
CA GLN A 257 -0.74 -16.99 9.18
C GLN A 257 -1.60 -18.24 8.96
N LYS A 258 -0.95 -19.38 8.72
CA LYS A 258 -1.63 -20.67 8.75
C LYS A 258 -1.89 -21.13 10.18
N ASN A 259 -3.14 -21.46 10.48
CA ASN A 259 -3.51 -22.12 11.72
C ASN A 259 -3.06 -23.60 11.75
N ALA A 260 -3.42 -24.33 12.81
CA ALA A 260 -3.04 -25.73 12.99
C ALA A 260 -3.66 -26.66 11.93
N GLU A 261 -4.83 -26.31 11.40
CA GLU A 261 -5.53 -27.04 10.33
C GLU A 261 -5.05 -26.65 8.92
N GLY A 262 -3.99 -25.85 8.81
CA GLY A 262 -3.40 -25.41 7.54
C GLY A 262 -4.22 -24.37 6.78
N LYS A 263 -5.14 -23.66 7.45
CA LYS A 263 -5.97 -22.61 6.86
C LYS A 263 -5.36 -21.24 7.09
N TRP A 264 -5.35 -20.42 6.05
CA TRP A 264 -4.87 -19.02 6.13
C TRP A 264 -5.87 -18.14 6.88
N GLU A 265 -5.36 -17.43 7.88
CA GLU A 265 -6.07 -16.44 8.68
C GLU A 265 -5.36 -15.08 8.60
N LEU A 266 -6.12 -14.01 8.43
CA LEU A 266 -5.64 -12.64 8.63
C LEU A 266 -5.49 -12.41 10.13
N ILE A 267 -4.26 -12.15 10.58
CA ILE A 267 -3.93 -11.98 12.01
C ILE A 267 -3.65 -10.53 12.39
N SER A 268 -3.40 -9.65 11.42
CA SER A 268 -3.22 -8.22 11.62
C SER A 268 -3.25 -7.50 10.27
N TYR A 269 -3.55 -6.20 10.27
CA TYR A 269 -3.48 -5.34 9.10
C TYR A 269 -3.24 -3.90 9.52
N THR A 270 -2.58 -3.12 8.66
CA THR A 270 -2.27 -1.71 8.96
C THR A 270 -2.04 -0.90 7.68
N LEU A 271 -1.94 0.42 7.82
CA LEU A 271 -1.48 1.32 6.78
C LEU A 271 0.04 1.37 6.77
N ASN A 272 0.62 1.58 5.59
CA ASN A 272 2.05 1.76 5.43
C ASN A 272 2.35 2.94 4.50
N LYS A 273 3.64 3.18 4.26
CA LYS A 273 4.13 4.12 3.26
C LYS A 273 5.25 3.47 2.47
N THR A 274 5.08 3.33 1.17
CA THR A 274 5.99 2.59 0.29
C THR A 274 7.01 3.52 -0.39
N GLY A 275 7.98 2.90 -1.05
CA GLY A 275 9.08 3.57 -1.69
C GLY A 275 8.70 4.11 -3.05
N MET A 276 9.16 5.33 -3.35
CA MET A 276 9.02 5.97 -4.64
C MET A 276 10.38 6.15 -5.32
N GLU A 277 10.36 6.21 -6.65
CA GLU A 277 11.53 6.60 -7.43
C GLU A 277 11.97 8.02 -7.05
N SER A 278 13.26 8.19 -6.74
CA SER A 278 13.85 9.48 -6.38
C SER A 278 15.35 9.51 -6.73
N THR A 279 16.00 10.66 -6.61
CA THR A 279 17.45 10.79 -6.80
C THR A 279 18.28 9.87 -5.88
N LEU A 280 17.73 9.50 -4.72
CA LEU A 280 18.41 8.77 -3.65
C LEU A 280 17.86 7.35 -3.41
N GLY A 281 16.92 6.90 -4.24
CA GLY A 281 16.28 5.60 -4.05
C GLY A 281 15.45 5.15 -5.23
N PHE A 282 14.88 3.95 -5.07
CA PHE A 282 14.02 3.29 -6.04
C PHE A 282 12.63 3.11 -5.48
N GLU A 283 11.66 2.88 -6.35
CA GLU A 283 10.36 2.35 -5.97
C GLU A 283 10.46 0.98 -5.26
N THR A 284 9.48 0.67 -4.42
CA THR A 284 9.38 -0.65 -3.80
C THR A 284 9.10 -1.70 -4.89
N PRO A 285 9.93 -2.76 -5.03
CA PRO A 285 9.74 -3.74 -6.09
C PRO A 285 8.53 -4.64 -5.83
N THR A 286 7.75 -4.91 -6.86
CA THR A 286 6.66 -5.89 -6.83
C THR A 286 7.20 -7.31 -6.97
N GLY A 287 6.51 -8.30 -6.40
CA GLY A 287 6.90 -9.70 -6.50
C GLY A 287 6.65 -10.52 -5.25
N TYR A 288 7.29 -11.68 -5.20
CA TYR A 288 7.17 -12.69 -4.14
C TYR A 288 8.55 -12.98 -3.58
N PHE A 289 8.78 -12.63 -2.32
CA PHE A 289 10.09 -12.61 -1.69
C PHE A 289 10.14 -13.49 -0.46
N ILE A 290 11.35 -13.90 -0.09
CA ILE A 290 11.64 -14.52 1.20
C ILE A 290 12.44 -13.58 2.10
N VAL A 291 12.05 -13.48 3.37
CA VAL A 291 12.79 -12.69 4.37
C VAL A 291 14.09 -13.42 4.73
N PRO A 292 15.27 -12.81 4.50
CA PRO A 292 16.54 -13.46 4.82
C PRO A 292 17.09 -13.05 6.20
N THR A 293 16.79 -11.85 6.67
CA THR A 293 17.37 -11.28 7.90
C THR A 293 16.55 -10.09 8.39
N LEU A 294 16.72 -9.76 9.67
CA LEU A 294 16.14 -8.58 10.31
C LEU A 294 17.22 -7.78 11.04
N LYS A 295 16.91 -6.55 11.41
CA LYS A 295 17.75 -5.68 12.26
C LYS A 295 16.89 -5.01 13.33
N TYR A 296 17.40 -4.91 14.55
CA TYR A 296 16.75 -4.09 15.57
C TYR A 296 16.73 -2.63 15.19
N GLU A 297 17.85 -2.13 14.67
CA GLU A 297 18.01 -0.74 14.29
C GLU A 297 18.65 -0.64 12.92
N MET A 298 18.05 0.18 12.06
CA MET A 298 18.52 0.48 10.73
C MET A 298 18.81 1.97 10.65
N GLY A 299 20.10 2.31 10.63
CA GLY A 299 20.54 3.69 10.40
C GLY A 299 20.29 4.10 8.95
N TYR A 300 19.94 5.37 8.75
CA TYR A 300 19.82 5.97 7.43
C TYR A 300 20.69 7.22 7.30
N ARG A 301 20.96 7.58 6.05
CA ARG A 301 21.77 8.73 5.69
C ARG A 301 20.94 9.81 5.01
N ASP A 302 21.31 11.06 5.23
CA ASP A 302 20.76 12.21 4.53
C ASP A 302 21.28 12.28 3.09
N GLU A 303 20.91 13.34 2.38
CA GLU A 303 21.31 13.58 0.99
C GLU A 303 22.79 13.92 0.85
N GLN A 304 23.42 14.39 1.95
CA GLN A 304 24.83 14.68 2.07
C GLN A 304 25.64 13.48 2.57
N ASN A 305 25.04 12.28 2.58
CA ASN A 305 25.65 11.02 3.00
C ASN A 305 26.10 11.01 4.47
N LYS A 306 25.52 11.84 5.34
CA LYS A 306 25.75 11.84 6.79
C LYS A 306 24.70 10.98 7.51
N ALA A 307 25.05 10.42 8.65
CA ALA A 307 24.08 9.68 9.47
C ALA A 307 22.98 10.65 9.95
N ALA A 308 21.72 10.32 9.68
CA ALA A 308 20.59 11.22 9.90
C ALA A 308 19.63 10.74 10.99
N GLY A 309 19.55 9.41 11.20
CA GLY A 309 18.72 8.84 12.25
C GLY A 309 18.59 7.33 12.13
N MET A 310 17.57 6.79 12.80
CA MET A 310 17.35 5.35 12.94
C MET A 310 15.89 4.97 12.74
N ALA A 311 15.66 3.83 12.08
CA ALA A 311 14.37 3.13 12.08
C ALA A 311 14.51 1.84 12.89
N LYS A 312 13.49 1.51 13.68
CA LYS A 312 13.48 0.27 14.48
C LYS A 312 12.83 -0.89 13.73
N TYR A 313 13.20 -2.10 14.14
CA TYR A 313 12.55 -3.37 13.78
C TYR A 313 12.50 -3.62 12.27
N ALA A 314 13.65 -3.52 11.59
CA ALA A 314 13.70 -3.61 10.14
C ALA A 314 13.73 -5.07 9.65
N ILE A 315 12.77 -5.45 8.80
CA ILE A 315 12.63 -6.78 8.18
C ILE A 315 13.03 -6.67 6.71
N ARG A 316 14.13 -7.30 6.30
CA ARG A 316 14.61 -7.20 4.92
C ARG A 316 13.76 -8.06 3.99
N PHE A 317 13.41 -7.55 2.81
CA PHE A 317 12.66 -8.35 1.82
C PHE A 317 13.26 -8.32 0.42
N SER A 318 13.89 -7.23 -0.05
CA SER A 318 14.52 -7.19 -1.37
C SER A 318 15.57 -6.09 -1.48
N GLY A 319 16.81 -6.44 -1.85
CA GLY A 319 17.91 -5.47 -2.02
C GLY A 319 18.16 -4.69 -0.73
N GLY A 320 18.27 -3.36 -0.83
CA GLY A 320 18.28 -2.45 0.32
C GLY A 320 16.91 -2.15 0.95
N GLY A 321 15.82 -2.77 0.49
CA GLY A 321 14.46 -2.57 0.98
C GLY A 321 14.14 -3.35 2.25
N TYR A 322 13.63 -2.64 3.26
CA TYR A 322 13.16 -3.18 4.52
C TYR A 322 11.73 -2.73 4.81
N ILE A 323 10.97 -3.58 5.48
CA ILE A 323 9.75 -3.21 6.20
C ILE A 323 10.20 -2.75 7.59
N HIS A 324 9.96 -1.50 7.98
CA HIS A 324 10.50 -0.95 9.22
C HIS A 324 9.55 0.06 9.88
N GLY A 325 9.81 0.42 11.13
CA GLY A 325 9.07 1.45 11.87
C GLY A 325 9.42 2.86 11.40
N THR A 326 8.59 3.84 11.71
CA THR A 326 8.84 5.23 11.31
C THR A 326 10.24 5.71 11.75
N PRO A 327 11.07 6.18 10.79
CA PRO A 327 12.41 6.67 11.09
C PRO A 327 12.33 7.98 11.87
N ILE A 328 13.18 8.11 12.89
CA ILE A 328 13.34 9.31 13.70
C ILE A 328 14.76 9.83 13.53
N ASN A 329 14.85 11.09 13.12
CA ASN A 329 16.11 11.79 12.97
C ASN A 329 16.70 12.02 14.37
N PHE A 330 18.02 12.13 14.47
CA PHE A 330 18.67 12.40 15.76
C PHE A 330 18.15 13.67 16.44
N GLU A 331 17.85 14.71 15.66
CA GLU A 331 17.30 15.99 16.14
C GLU A 331 15.82 15.90 16.54
N GLU A 332 15.07 14.95 15.98
CA GLU A 332 13.64 14.75 16.28
C GLU A 332 13.44 13.94 17.57
N ASP A 333 14.46 13.21 18.02
CA ASP A 333 14.33 12.28 19.16
C ASP A 333 14.00 13.00 20.48
N VAL A 334 14.38 14.29 20.60
CA VAL A 334 14.00 15.15 21.73
C VAL A 334 12.48 15.31 21.91
N ASN A 335 11.71 15.13 20.83
CA ASN A 335 10.24 15.17 20.83
C ASN A 335 9.67 14.01 20.00
N ARG A 336 10.23 12.82 20.22
CA ARG A 336 9.95 11.61 19.46
C ARG A 336 8.47 11.37 19.20
N ASP A 337 7.65 11.43 20.25
CA ASP A 337 6.22 11.08 20.15
C ASP A 337 5.45 12.04 19.24
N PHE A 338 5.80 13.33 19.23
CA PHE A 338 5.21 14.30 18.32
C PHE A 338 5.56 13.95 16.86
N PHE A 339 6.84 13.74 16.56
CA PHE A 339 7.28 13.43 15.20
C PHE A 339 6.80 12.08 14.70
N LEU A 340 6.69 11.08 15.58
CA LEU A 340 6.05 9.81 15.25
C LEU A 340 4.59 10.03 14.85
N ARG A 341 3.80 10.77 15.65
CA ARG A 341 2.38 11.05 15.31
C ARG A 341 2.24 11.79 13.98
N GLU A 342 3.04 12.82 13.73
CA GLU A 342 2.99 13.58 12.48
C GLU A 342 3.33 12.70 11.27
N LYS A 343 4.40 11.92 11.37
CA LYS A 343 4.84 11.03 10.28
C LYS A 343 3.87 9.88 10.07
N ASP A 344 3.38 9.26 11.15
CA ASP A 344 2.43 8.15 11.10
C ASP A 344 1.05 8.59 10.59
N GLY A 345 0.66 9.84 10.84
CA GLY A 345 -0.54 10.46 10.25
C GLY A 345 -0.55 10.45 8.72
N THR A 346 0.61 10.35 8.08
CA THR A 346 0.75 10.27 6.61
C THR A 346 0.80 8.86 6.05
N LEU A 347 0.76 7.81 6.88
CA LEU A 347 0.64 6.43 6.38
C LEU A 347 -0.69 6.24 5.64
N GLY A 348 -0.69 5.41 4.61
CA GLY A 348 -1.89 5.14 3.82
C GLY A 348 -2.30 6.27 2.87
N THR A 349 -1.48 7.31 2.67
CA THR A 349 -1.78 8.40 1.72
C THR A 349 -1.02 8.20 0.41
N VAL A 350 0.12 8.85 0.27
CA VAL A 350 1.01 8.78 -0.89
C VAL A 350 2.28 8.02 -0.54
N GLU A 351 3.00 7.53 -1.54
CA GLU A 351 4.37 7.00 -1.40
C GLU A 351 5.30 8.06 -0.78
N GLY A 352 6.48 7.66 -0.31
CA GLY A 352 7.49 8.64 0.10
C GLY A 352 8.65 8.10 0.91
N THR A 353 8.99 6.82 0.76
CA THR A 353 10.25 6.27 1.26
C THR A 353 11.23 6.03 0.08
N ARG A 354 12.42 5.49 0.38
CA ARG A 354 13.43 5.07 -0.59
C ARG A 354 13.49 3.53 -0.62
N LYS A 355 12.68 2.88 -1.47
CA LYS A 355 12.45 1.41 -1.60
C LYS A 355 11.80 0.69 -0.40
N CYS A 356 11.97 1.22 0.80
CA CYS A 356 11.49 0.63 2.04
C CYS A 356 9.98 0.77 2.24
N ILE A 357 9.46 0.11 3.28
CA ILE A 357 8.04 0.13 3.61
C ILE A 357 7.91 0.54 5.07
N ARG A 358 7.48 1.78 5.28
CA ARG A 358 7.37 2.39 6.61
C ARG A 358 6.05 2.03 7.25
N ASN A 359 6.09 1.68 8.53
CA ASN A 359 4.95 1.30 9.35
C ASN A 359 4.98 2.04 10.70
N MET A 360 3.85 2.04 11.41
CA MET A 360 3.82 2.45 12.82
C MET A 360 4.78 1.59 13.65
N GLU A 361 5.46 2.20 14.63
CA GLU A 361 6.47 1.51 15.45
C GLU A 361 5.88 0.30 16.22
N SER A 362 4.66 0.43 16.74
CA SER A 362 3.94 -0.64 17.44
C SER A 362 3.69 -1.86 16.54
N HIS A 363 3.21 -1.62 15.32
CA HIS A 363 2.92 -2.69 14.35
C HIS A 363 4.18 -3.44 13.94
N ILE A 364 5.25 -2.71 13.60
CA ILE A 364 6.47 -3.35 13.15
C ILE A 364 7.15 -4.13 14.29
N LYS A 365 7.01 -3.67 15.54
CA LYS A 365 7.50 -4.40 16.70
C LYS A 365 6.78 -5.74 16.81
N PHE A 366 5.45 -5.75 16.69
CA PHE A 366 4.66 -6.98 16.63
C PHE A 366 5.15 -7.89 15.50
N LEU A 367 5.35 -7.37 14.29
CA LEU A 367 5.87 -8.17 13.18
C LEU A 367 7.26 -8.74 13.45
N PHE A 368 8.16 -7.96 14.04
CA PHE A 368 9.50 -8.39 14.37
C PHE A 368 9.49 -9.54 15.39
N ASP A 369 8.68 -9.41 16.43
CA ASP A 369 8.48 -10.46 17.44
C ASP A 369 7.80 -11.68 16.82
N TRP A 370 6.86 -11.50 15.89
CA TRP A 370 6.19 -12.57 15.15
C TRP A 370 7.14 -13.32 14.19
N VAL A 371 7.99 -12.62 13.45
CA VAL A 371 8.97 -13.22 12.52
C VAL A 371 10.07 -13.98 13.29
N THR A 372 10.47 -13.45 14.45
CA THR A 372 11.50 -14.10 15.29
C THR A 372 10.91 -15.08 16.29
N ASN A 373 9.58 -15.09 16.47
CA ASN A 373 8.88 -15.84 17.51
C ASN A 373 9.49 -15.60 18.90
N GLY A 374 9.87 -14.33 19.16
CA GLY A 374 10.58 -13.89 20.36
C GLY A 374 12.04 -14.38 20.50
N LYS A 375 12.54 -15.20 19.56
CA LYS A 375 13.91 -15.76 19.59
C LYS A 375 14.90 -14.75 19.00
N VAL A 376 15.29 -13.80 19.83
CA VAL A 376 16.18 -12.71 19.44
C VAL A 376 17.56 -12.81 20.07
N ASN A 377 18.60 -12.61 19.27
CA ASN A 377 19.97 -12.44 19.72
C ASN A 377 20.19 -11.00 20.24
N ARG A 378 20.14 -10.84 21.56
CA ARG A 378 20.35 -9.55 22.25
C ARG A 378 21.77 -8.98 22.10
N LYS A 379 22.74 -9.77 21.64
CA LYS A 379 24.14 -9.34 21.44
C LYS A 379 24.43 -8.89 20.00
N SER A 380 23.43 -8.92 19.12
CA SER A 380 23.58 -8.61 17.71
C SER A 380 22.47 -7.66 17.27
N ASN A 381 22.79 -6.71 16.39
CA ASN A 381 21.75 -5.97 15.69
C ASN A 381 21.01 -6.88 14.69
N PHE A 382 21.73 -7.78 14.03
CA PHE A 382 21.19 -8.71 13.05
C PHE A 382 20.48 -9.89 13.71
N GLN A 383 19.27 -10.17 13.22
CA GLN A 383 18.44 -11.31 13.58
C GLN A 383 18.12 -12.17 12.36
N SER A 384 17.59 -13.35 12.62
CA SER A 384 17.08 -14.27 11.59
C SER A 384 15.63 -14.63 11.89
N PRO A 385 14.80 -14.86 10.86
CA PRO A 385 13.49 -15.47 11.06
C PRO A 385 13.61 -16.83 11.74
N ASP A 386 12.63 -17.19 12.57
CA ASP A 386 12.58 -18.52 13.20
C ASP A 386 12.07 -19.62 12.25
N GLU A 387 11.25 -19.23 11.28
CA GLU A 387 10.76 -20.03 10.16
C GLU A 387 10.67 -19.16 8.89
N ASN A 388 10.32 -19.75 7.74
CA ASN A 388 10.18 -18.95 6.52
C ASN A 388 9.02 -17.96 6.62
N VAL A 389 9.34 -16.69 6.37
CA VAL A 389 8.38 -15.61 6.21
C VAL A 389 8.45 -15.13 4.77
N MET A 390 7.31 -15.15 4.08
CA MET A 390 7.19 -14.68 2.71
C MET A 390 6.66 -13.24 2.69
N VAL A 391 7.12 -12.45 1.75
CA VAL A 391 6.63 -11.08 1.50
C VAL A 391 6.07 -11.03 0.09
N ILE A 392 4.84 -10.55 -0.06
CA ILE A 392 4.19 -10.36 -1.35
C ILE A 392 3.95 -8.86 -1.52
N VAL A 393 4.42 -8.28 -2.61
CA VAL A 393 4.23 -6.86 -2.93
C VAL A 393 3.53 -6.74 -4.28
N PHE A 394 2.44 -5.96 -4.34
CA PHE A 394 1.60 -5.89 -5.55
C PHE A 394 0.82 -4.59 -5.76
#